data_AF-A0A3S4KIJ2-F1
#
_entry.id   AF-A0A3S4KIJ2-F1
#
_cell.length_a   1.000
_cell.length_b   1.000
_cell.length_c   1.000
_cell.angle_alpha   90.00
_cell.angle_beta   90.00
_cell.angle_gamma   90.00
#
_symmetry.space_group_name_H-M   'P 1'
#
loop_
_entity.id
_entity.type
_entity.pdbx_description
1 polymer ?
#
loop_
_entity_poly.entity_id
_entity_poly.type
_entity_poly.pdbx_seq_one_letter_code
_entity_poly.pdbx_strand_id
1 'polypeptide(L)'
;MRIIRAGNLPEDKESLFWLNIKSIPSAQRKDNTLQIAVKTRIKLIYRPALLSKSTPEAQLGKLSWSRSGAFIQVNNPTPYYVNFNEITVSGKKS
;
A
#
# COMPACT_ATOMS: atom_id res chain seq x y z
N MET A 1 4.50 -14.59 14.06
CA MET A 1 3.74 -13.31 14.04
C MET A 1 2.30 -13.61 13.64
N ARG A 2 1.31 -13.07 14.36
CA ARG A 2 -0.11 -13.27 14.05
C ARG A 2 -0.78 -11.90 13.91
N ILE A 3 -1.57 -11.73 12.86
CA ILE A 3 -2.36 -10.51 12.62
C ILE A 3 -3.81 -10.87 12.95
N ILE A 4 -4.47 -10.07 13.78
CA ILE A 4 -5.85 -10.29 14.22
C ILE A 4 -6.64 -9.03 13.87
N ARG A 5 -7.83 -9.20 13.27
CA ARG A 5 -8.77 -8.11 13.04
C ARG A 5 -9.40 -7.73 14.39
N ALA A 6 -9.35 -6.46 14.75
CA ALA A 6 -10.04 -5.91 15.92
C ALA A 6 -10.90 -4.72 15.48
N GLY A 7 -12.13 -4.64 15.99
CA GLY A 7 -13.09 -3.58 15.67
C GLY A 7 -13.90 -3.79 14.38
N ASN A 8 -14.79 -2.83 14.12
CA ASN A 8 -15.64 -2.80 12.94
C ASN A 8 -14.87 -2.10 11.80
N LEU A 9 -14.70 -2.83 10.70
CA LEU A 9 -14.12 -2.32 9.47
C LEU A 9 -15.24 -2.17 8.43
N PRO A 10 -15.13 -1.21 7.49
CA PRO A 10 -16.03 -1.15 6.34
C PRO A 10 -16.11 -2.49 5.62
N GLU A 11 -17.32 -2.91 5.26
CA GLU A 11 -17.57 -4.17 4.55
C GLU A 11 -17.78 -3.96 3.04
N ASP A 12 -17.91 -2.72 2.61
CA ASP A 12 -18.13 -2.27 1.24
C ASP A 12 -16.84 -1.81 0.52
N LYS A 13 -15.77 -1.55 1.27
CA LYS A 13 -14.47 -1.09 0.74
C LYS A 13 -13.27 -1.67 1.46
N GLU A 14 -12.13 -1.72 0.77
CA GLU A 14 -10.86 -2.07 1.38
C GLU A 14 -10.43 -1.02 2.43
N SER A 15 -9.66 -1.47 3.42
CA SER A 15 -9.07 -0.61 4.44
C SER A 15 -7.55 -0.75 4.43
N LEU A 16 -6.82 0.38 4.35
CA LEU A 16 -5.36 0.41 4.34
C LEU A 16 -4.80 0.67 5.74
N PHE A 17 -3.95 -0.23 6.18
CA PHE A 17 -3.15 -0.12 7.39
C PHE A 17 -1.66 -0.18 7.05
N TRP A 18 -0.83 0.16 8.03
CA TRP A 18 0.62 0.03 7.93
C TRP A 18 1.15 -0.89 9.00
N LEU A 19 1.74 -2.01 8.58
CA LEU A 19 2.47 -2.88 9.46
C LEU A 19 3.89 -2.32 9.67
N ASN A 20 4.27 -2.11 10.93
CA ASN A 20 5.58 -1.60 11.30
C ASN A 20 6.35 -2.70 12.04
N ILE A 21 7.49 -3.10 11.49
CA ILE A 21 8.40 -4.09 12.08
C ILE A 21 9.69 -3.36 12.41
N LYS A 22 10.14 -3.43 13.66
CA LYS A 22 11.40 -2.82 14.12
C LYS A 22 12.32 -3.93 14.61
N SER A 23 13.51 -4.06 14.01
CA SER A 23 14.57 -4.88 14.56
C SER A 23 15.35 -4.08 15.60
N ILE A 24 15.56 -4.68 16.77
CA ILE A 24 16.40 -4.11 17.83
C ILE A 24 17.68 -4.94 17.84
N PRO A 25 18.82 -4.37 17.42
CA PRO A 25 20.08 -5.10 17.44
C PRO A 25 20.55 -5.27 18.90
N SER A 26 20.86 -6.50 19.30
CA SER A 26 21.50 -6.81 20.58
C SER A 26 23.01 -6.97 20.38
N ALA A 27 23.75 -5.86 20.34
CA ALA A 27 25.21 -5.89 20.31
C ALA A 27 25.76 -5.04 21.46
N GLN A 28 26.77 -5.57 22.18
CA GLN A 28 27.51 -4.77 23.17
C GLN A 28 28.13 -3.56 22.46
N ARG A 29 27.88 -2.35 23.00
CA ARG A 29 28.55 -1.13 22.52
C ARG A 29 30.04 -1.28 22.79
N LYS A 30 30.81 -1.55 21.74
CA LYS A 30 32.27 -1.37 21.72
C LYS A 30 32.58 -0.04 21.06
N ASP A 31 33.70 0.57 21.45
CA ASP A 31 34.17 1.81 20.81
C ASP A 31 34.35 1.60 19.30
N ASN A 32 33.93 2.60 18.52
CA ASN A 32 33.97 2.61 17.06
C ASN A 32 33.13 1.53 16.34
N THR A 33 31.91 1.25 16.81
CA THR A 33 30.97 0.36 16.10
C THR A 33 29.74 1.08 15.55
N LEU A 34 29.41 0.78 14.28
CA LEU A 34 28.14 1.20 13.66
C LEU A 34 27.10 0.11 13.89
N GLN A 35 26.03 0.43 14.62
CA GLN A 35 24.87 -0.44 14.78
C GLN A 35 23.75 -0.01 13.85
N ILE A 36 23.24 -0.96 13.04
CA ILE A 36 22.15 -0.72 12.12
C ILE A 36 20.87 -1.31 12.71
N ALA A 37 19.88 -0.46 12.95
CA ALA A 37 18.51 -0.87 13.27
C ALA A 37 17.65 -0.75 12.01
N VAL A 38 16.89 -1.80 11.68
CA VAL A 38 16.06 -1.84 10.48
C VAL A 38 14.60 -1.66 10.88
N LYS A 39 13.95 -0.68 10.26
CA LYS A 39 12.50 -0.49 10.37
C LYS A 39 11.87 -0.79 9.01
N THR A 40 11.06 -1.83 8.96
CA THR A 40 10.28 -2.19 7.78
C THR A 40 8.85 -1.71 7.94
N ARG A 41 8.32 -0.98 6.94
CA ARG A 41 6.94 -0.52 6.90
C ARG A 41 6.24 -1.08 5.67
N ILE A 42 5.23 -1.92 5.87
CA ILE A 42 4.54 -2.66 4.80
C ILE A 42 3.08 -2.24 4.78
N LYS A 43 2.51 -2.02 3.58
CA LYS A 43 1.07 -1.80 3.42
C LYS A 43 0.32 -3.09 3.77
N LEU A 44 -0.65 -3.00 4.67
CA LEU A 44 -1.56 -4.10 5.02
C LEU A 44 -2.96 -3.70 4.58
N ILE A 45 -3.47 -4.35 3.53
CA ILE A 45 -4.78 -4.06 2.97
C ILE A 45 -5.76 -5.12 3.45
N TYR A 46 -6.78 -4.70 4.19
CA TYR A 46 -7.91 -5.56 4.55
C TYR A 46 -8.94 -5.53 3.42
N ARG A 47 -9.32 -6.71 2.92
CA ARG A 47 -10.36 -6.89 1.92
C ARG A 47 -11.57 -7.62 2.55
N PRO A 48 -12.74 -6.98 2.65
CA PRO A 48 -13.95 -7.63 3.15
C PRO A 48 -14.43 -8.71 2.18
N ALA A 49 -15.21 -9.68 2.70
CA ALA A 49 -15.66 -10.84 1.94
C ALA A 49 -16.51 -10.47 0.72
N LEU A 50 -17.31 -9.39 0.78
CA LEU A 50 -18.07 -8.90 -0.38
C LEU A 50 -17.19 -8.58 -1.59
N LEU A 51 -15.95 -8.13 -1.37
CA LEU A 51 -15.01 -7.75 -2.42
C LEU A 51 -14.10 -8.90 -2.86
N SER A 52 -14.24 -10.10 -2.28
CA SER A 52 -13.38 -11.26 -2.56
C SER A 52 -13.55 -11.84 -3.97
N LYS A 53 -14.70 -11.57 -4.63
CA LYS A 53 -15.03 -12.08 -5.97
C LYS A 53 -14.30 -11.37 -7.11
N SER A 54 -13.62 -10.26 -6.85
CA SER A 54 -12.86 -9.51 -7.85
C SER A 54 -11.52 -9.06 -7.29
N THR A 55 -10.64 -8.60 -8.17
CA THR A 55 -9.29 -8.14 -7.81
C THR A 55 -9.07 -6.69 -8.26
N PRO A 56 -8.16 -5.94 -7.62
CA PRO A 56 -7.82 -4.58 -8.04
C PRO A 56 -7.45 -4.50 -9.52
N GLU A 57 -6.72 -5.50 -10.04
CA GLU A 57 -6.25 -5.59 -11.42
C GLU A 57 -7.43 -5.66 -12.40
N ALA A 58 -8.45 -6.47 -12.09
CA ALA A 58 -9.66 -6.58 -12.90
C ALA A 58 -10.50 -5.29 -12.91
N GLN A 59 -10.29 -4.40 -11.93
CA GLN A 59 -11.02 -3.15 -11.80
C GLN A 59 -10.25 -1.94 -12.36
N LEU A 60 -9.01 -2.12 -12.86
CA LEU A 60 -8.17 -1.02 -13.38
C LEU A 60 -8.83 -0.24 -14.52
N GLY A 61 -9.64 -0.91 -15.35
CA GLY A 61 -10.37 -0.25 -16.46
C GLY A 61 -11.42 0.75 -16.00
N LYS A 62 -11.79 0.77 -14.71
CA LYS A 62 -12.75 1.73 -14.13
C LYS A 62 -12.08 3.00 -13.62
N LEU A 63 -10.75 3.06 -13.61
CA LEU A 63 -10.02 4.26 -13.23
C LEU A 63 -10.20 5.32 -14.30
N SER A 64 -10.54 6.54 -13.87
CA SER A 64 -10.61 7.68 -14.77
C SER A 64 -9.38 8.56 -14.61
N TRP A 65 -8.86 9.03 -15.74
CA TRP A 65 -7.63 9.81 -15.81
C TRP A 65 -7.95 11.20 -16.33
N SER A 66 -7.38 12.22 -15.70
CA SER A 66 -7.52 13.60 -16.14
C SER A 66 -6.19 14.31 -16.00
N ARG A 67 -5.97 15.33 -16.84
CA ARG A 67 -4.79 16.17 -16.78
C ARG A 67 -5.17 17.54 -16.22
N SER A 68 -4.47 17.97 -15.17
CA SER A 68 -4.61 19.30 -14.59
C SER A 68 -3.26 20.01 -14.67
N GLY A 69 -3.08 20.83 -15.72
CA GLY A 69 -1.80 21.48 -16.03
C GLY A 69 -0.66 20.48 -16.25
N ALA A 70 0.30 20.46 -15.34
CA ALA A 70 1.45 19.55 -15.34
C ALA A 70 1.19 18.21 -14.61
N PHE A 71 0.05 18.06 -13.93
CA PHE A 71 -0.27 16.88 -13.14
C PHE A 71 -1.22 15.95 -13.88
N ILE A 72 -1.04 14.65 -13.66
CA ILE A 72 -2.02 13.63 -14.02
C ILE A 72 -2.75 13.24 -12.74
N GLN A 73 -4.07 13.38 -12.75
CA GLN A 73 -4.94 12.96 -11.66
C GLN A 73 -5.65 11.67 -12.04
N VAL A 74 -5.53 10.67 -11.16
CA VAL A 74 -6.21 9.39 -11.27
C VAL A 74 -7.34 9.37 -10.27
N ASN A 75 -8.57 9.21 -10.74
CA ASN A 75 -9.72 9.00 -9.90
C ASN A 75 -10.06 7.50 -9.87
N ASN A 76 -10.12 6.94 -8.67
CA ASN A 76 -10.44 5.55 -8.43
C ASN A 76 -11.84 5.46 -7.80
N PRO A 77 -12.89 5.19 -8.60
CA PRO A 77 -14.25 5.02 -8.07
C PRO A 77 -14.48 3.62 -7.46
N THR A 78 -13.46 2.75 -7.45
CA THR A 78 -13.59 1.36 -7.03
C THR A 78 -13.34 1.23 -5.52
N PRO A 79 -13.87 0.19 -4.87
CA PRO A 79 -13.63 -0.06 -3.45
C PRO A 79 -12.26 -0.67 -3.14
N TYR A 80 -11.33 -0.70 -4.12
CA TYR A 80 -10.02 -1.33 -4.02
C TYR A 80 -8.88 -0.31 -4.01
N TYR A 81 -7.81 -0.58 -3.26
CA TYR A 81 -6.54 0.13 -3.36
C TYR A 81 -5.76 -0.38 -4.58
N VAL A 82 -5.37 0.54 -5.45
CA VAL A 82 -4.50 0.27 -6.59
C VAL A 82 -3.09 0.77 -6.27
N ASN A 83 -2.09 -0.09 -6.47
CA ASN A 83 -0.69 0.29 -6.38
C ASN A 83 -0.11 0.37 -7.80
N PHE A 84 0.30 1.57 -8.21
CA PHE A 84 0.98 1.75 -9.49
C PHE A 84 2.48 1.53 -9.30
N ASN A 85 3.06 0.65 -10.12
CA ASN A 85 4.51 0.47 -10.19
C ASN A 85 5.14 1.36 -11.27
N GLU A 86 4.45 1.56 -12.39
CA GLU A 86 4.88 2.38 -13.51
C GLU A 86 3.64 3.03 -14.13
N ILE A 87 3.76 4.29 -14.56
CA ILE A 87 2.74 4.97 -15.35
C ILE A 87 3.39 5.47 -16.64
N THR A 88 2.79 5.17 -17.79
CA THR A 88 3.27 5.67 -19.09
C THR A 88 2.31 6.71 -19.64
N VAL A 89 2.83 7.89 -19.98
CA VAL A 89 2.08 9.00 -20.59
C VAL A 89 2.74 9.37 -21.89
N SER A 90 2.04 9.20 -23.02
CA SER A 90 2.56 9.52 -24.37
C SER A 90 3.94 8.90 -24.66
N GLY A 91 4.15 7.65 -24.23
CA GLY A 91 5.42 6.93 -24.41
C GLY A 91 6.53 7.27 -23.41
N LYS A 92 6.30 8.23 -22.51
CA LYS A 92 7.23 8.54 -21.40
C LYS A 92 6.78 7.84 -20.13
N LYS A 93 7.70 7.07 -19.54
CA LYS A 93 7.51 6.34 -18.28
C LYS A 93 7.82 7.26 -17.10
N SER A 94 7.04 7.14 -16.03
CA SER A 94 7.25 7.80 -14.74
C SER A 94 6.98 6.85 -13.58
#